data_AF-A0A7G6SFG8-F1
#
_entry.id   AF-A0A7G6SFG8-F1
#
_cell.length_a   1.000
_cell.length_b   1.000
_cell.length_c   1.000
_cell.angle_alpha   90.00
_cell.angle_beta   90.00
_cell.angle_gamma   90.00
#
_symmetry.space_group_name_H-M   'P 1'
#
loop_
_entity.id
_entity.type
_entity.pdbx_description
1 polymer ?
#
loop_
_entity_poly.entity_id
_entity_poly.type
_entity_poly.pdbx_seq_one_letter_code
_entity_poly.pdbx_strand_id
1 'polypeptide(L)'
;MLNNTLVSNGVVASIQDFANSSNPEMFRQANNQIASSLGYIYQLSSLKISRSTGKADSEASTKTFEQFVNQTESTYQAYRKKITEAEETVEVASKEIEAAQTSIKQLEDAFNSKMVEWANQSTETHNEQTTRFTDAQNTRQSDYTAALDLIKSEANEQLNIFYQDVTVSADKDHVSLKSKLDEIQQDAEKKHGRILELYGLVAYDSVTGGYKSVADIEERAANRWRQFTIACIGATVLWLLIAIWLFKPDLEPERLFWSEIFKGLSLTALLISTAVYASKQSTLHRLNERRARSFFLQVQAFDPFISDLPEDKKVALKEILSGKIFGGVDFSDENKSIATSEYEGMNNAIDLLSKLQQLTQK
;
A
#
# COMPACT_ATOMS: atom_id res chain seq x y z
N MET A 1 -97.12 88.03 20.99
CA MET A 1 -96.97 89.12 20.00
C MET A 1 -95.53 89.65 19.98
N LEU A 2 -94.94 90.01 21.13
CA LEU A 2 -93.55 90.51 21.22
C LEU A 2 -92.50 89.58 20.59
N ASN A 3 -92.58 88.27 20.86
CA ASN A 3 -91.65 87.28 20.29
C ASN A 3 -91.75 87.21 18.76
N ASN A 4 -92.97 87.19 18.20
CA ASN A 4 -93.14 87.18 16.74
C ASN A 4 -92.62 88.45 16.08
N THR A 5 -92.77 89.62 16.70
CA THR A 5 -92.22 90.88 16.18
C THR A 5 -90.69 90.96 16.27
N LEU A 6 -90.09 90.41 17.33
CA LEU A 6 -88.63 90.35 17.48
C LEU A 6 -88.01 89.34 16.50
N VAL A 7 -88.69 88.22 16.26
CA VAL A 7 -88.30 87.23 15.25
C VAL A 7 -88.47 87.79 13.83
N SER A 8 -89.59 88.44 13.52
CA SER A 8 -89.85 89.00 12.18
C SER A 8 -88.91 90.15 11.82
N ASN A 9 -88.45 90.92 12.82
CA ASN A 9 -87.50 92.02 12.64
C ASN A 9 -86.02 91.59 12.75
N GLY A 10 -85.74 90.28 12.78
CA GLY A 10 -84.38 89.73 12.67
C GLY A 10 -83.54 89.74 13.95
N VAL A 11 -84.06 90.26 15.07
CA VAL A 11 -83.32 90.41 16.33
C VAL A 11 -82.79 89.07 16.85
N VAL A 12 -83.62 88.03 16.80
CA VAL A 12 -83.26 86.70 17.31
C VAL A 12 -82.18 86.06 16.45
N ALA A 13 -82.23 86.26 15.13
CA ALA A 13 -81.18 85.80 14.22
C ALA A 13 -79.84 86.50 14.54
N SER A 14 -79.83 87.83 14.69
CA SER A 14 -78.61 88.57 15.00
C SER A 14 -78.01 88.24 16.38
N ILE A 15 -78.84 87.93 17.39
CA ILE A 15 -78.36 87.46 18.71
C ILE A 15 -77.77 86.05 18.61
N GLN A 16 -78.39 85.17 17.83
CA GLN A 16 -77.94 83.79 17.65
C GLN A 16 -76.65 83.73 16.82
N ASP A 17 -76.53 84.59 15.83
CA ASP A 17 -75.30 84.77 15.05
C ASP A 17 -74.18 85.40 15.89
N PHE A 18 -74.50 86.33 16.81
CA PHE A 18 -73.53 86.82 17.79
C PHE A 18 -73.04 85.71 18.73
N ALA A 19 -73.95 84.88 19.25
CA ALA A 19 -73.60 83.75 20.12
C ALA A 19 -72.69 82.73 19.42
N ASN A 20 -72.82 82.59 18.10
CA ASN A 20 -72.01 81.67 17.29
C ASN A 20 -70.68 82.28 16.80
N SER A 21 -70.62 83.60 16.55
CA SER A 21 -69.47 84.25 15.90
C SER A 21 -68.65 85.17 16.80
N SER A 22 -69.15 85.53 17.99
CA SER A 22 -68.55 86.51 18.93
C SER A 22 -68.23 87.88 18.31
N ASN A 23 -68.84 88.25 17.18
CA ASN A 23 -68.56 89.51 16.50
C ASN A 23 -69.36 90.68 17.11
N PRO A 24 -68.71 91.70 17.71
CA PRO A 24 -69.39 92.79 18.42
C PRO A 24 -70.30 93.67 17.54
N GLU A 25 -70.10 93.69 16.22
CA GLU A 25 -70.97 94.44 15.30
C GLU A 25 -72.36 93.80 15.17
N MET A 26 -72.47 92.47 15.31
CA MET A 26 -73.77 91.76 15.31
C MET A 26 -74.61 92.13 16.55
N PHE A 27 -73.96 92.39 17.68
CA PHE A 27 -74.64 92.85 18.89
C PHE A 27 -75.19 94.27 18.73
N ARG A 28 -74.42 95.18 18.10
CA ARG A 28 -74.92 96.54 17.77
C ARG A 28 -76.09 96.48 16.79
N GLN A 29 -76.04 95.58 15.82
CA GLN A 29 -77.11 95.38 14.85
C GLN A 29 -78.39 94.84 15.50
N ALA A 30 -78.27 93.86 16.39
CA ALA A 30 -79.39 93.38 17.21
C ALA A 30 -79.99 94.52 18.06
N ASN A 31 -79.16 95.36 18.68
CA ASN A 31 -79.63 96.50 19.47
C ASN A 31 -80.40 97.53 18.62
N ASN A 32 -79.93 97.84 17.41
CA ASN A 32 -80.63 98.73 16.49
C ASN A 32 -81.98 98.16 16.01
N GLN A 33 -82.05 96.84 15.79
CA GLN A 33 -83.29 96.15 15.39
C GLN A 33 -84.30 96.03 16.55
N ILE A 34 -83.82 95.98 17.80
CA ILE A 34 -84.69 96.07 18.98
C ILE A 34 -85.31 97.46 19.08
N ALA A 35 -84.53 98.52 18.84
CA ALA A 35 -85.01 99.91 18.88
C ALA A 35 -86.11 100.18 17.83
N SER A 36 -85.97 99.65 16.60
CA SER A 36 -87.02 99.77 15.57
C SER A 36 -88.26 98.93 15.89
N SER A 37 -88.09 97.74 16.48
CA SER A 37 -89.19 96.89 16.92
C SER A 37 -90.00 97.54 18.06
N LEU A 38 -89.33 98.22 18.99
CA LEU A 38 -89.95 99.00 20.07
C LEU A 38 -90.86 100.10 19.52
N GLY A 39 -90.48 100.78 18.44
CA GLY A 39 -91.31 101.78 17.78
C GLY A 39 -92.64 101.22 17.24
N TYR A 40 -92.61 100.02 16.65
CA TYR A 40 -93.81 99.32 16.19
C TYR A 40 -94.70 98.84 17.34
N ILE A 41 -94.10 98.37 18.44
CA ILE A 41 -94.83 98.00 19.65
C ILE A 41 -95.50 99.22 20.27
N TYR A 42 -94.85 100.40 20.23
CA TYR A 42 -95.40 101.66 20.71
C TYR A 42 -96.58 102.16 19.86
N GLN A 43 -96.53 101.95 18.53
CA GLN A 43 -97.68 102.24 17.66
C GLN A 43 -98.83 101.27 17.89
N LEU A 44 -98.56 99.97 18.10
CA LEU A 44 -99.59 98.98 18.39
C LEU A 44 -100.21 99.15 19.79
N SER A 45 -99.43 99.61 20.78
CA SER A 45 -99.96 99.98 22.09
C SER A 45 -100.79 101.27 22.01
N SER A 46 -100.45 102.22 21.13
CA SER A 46 -101.27 103.42 20.87
C SER A 46 -102.61 103.10 20.17
N LEU A 47 -102.67 102.04 19.37
CA LEU A 47 -103.88 101.58 18.67
C LEU A 47 -104.83 100.75 19.55
N LYS A 48 -104.39 100.34 20.75
CA LYS A 48 -105.24 99.67 21.75
C LYS A 48 -105.91 100.63 22.74
N ILE A 49 -105.87 101.95 22.50
CA ILE A 49 -106.53 102.95 23.34
C ILE A 49 -107.95 103.19 22.82
N SER A 50 -108.82 102.21 23.05
CA SER A 50 -110.27 102.44 23.12
C SER A 50 -110.83 101.75 24.36
N ARG A 51 -110.98 102.56 25.42
CA ARG A 51 -111.76 102.35 26.66
C ARG A 51 -111.39 101.13 27.53
N SER A 52 -110.71 101.39 28.68
CA SER A 52 -111.14 100.99 30.05
C SER A 52 -109.96 100.81 31.05
N THR A 53 -109.93 101.67 32.09
CA THR A 53 -109.31 101.57 33.44
C THR A 53 -107.78 101.47 33.62
N GLY A 54 -107.10 102.62 33.75
CA GLY A 54 -105.65 102.76 33.97
C GLY A 54 -105.03 102.26 35.30
N LYS A 55 -105.75 101.52 36.15
CA LYS A 55 -105.15 100.87 37.34
C LYS A 55 -104.59 99.47 37.04
N ALA A 56 -105.28 98.69 36.21
CA ALA A 56 -104.87 97.32 35.88
C ALA A 56 -103.60 97.28 35.00
N ASP A 57 -103.46 98.23 34.06
CA ASP A 57 -102.27 98.35 33.20
C ASP A 57 -101.04 98.89 33.94
N SER A 58 -101.25 99.74 34.96
CA SER A 58 -100.18 100.21 35.85
C SER A 58 -99.65 99.07 36.72
N GLU A 59 -100.51 98.26 37.36
CA GLU A 59 -100.08 97.10 38.16
C GLU A 59 -99.42 96.02 37.30
N ALA A 60 -99.95 95.75 36.11
CA ALA A 60 -99.34 94.80 35.18
C ALA A 60 -97.95 95.26 34.75
N SER A 61 -97.78 96.55 34.42
CA SER A 61 -96.48 97.14 34.04
C SER A 61 -95.48 97.10 35.19
N THR A 62 -95.90 97.46 36.42
CA THR A 62 -95.05 97.39 37.61
C THR A 62 -94.62 95.95 37.90
N LYS A 63 -95.52 94.97 37.77
CA LYS A 63 -95.20 93.55 37.97
C LYS A 63 -94.23 93.02 36.92
N THR A 64 -94.39 93.38 35.65
CA THR A 64 -93.42 93.02 34.60
C THR A 64 -92.07 93.68 34.81
N PHE A 65 -92.04 94.93 35.32
CA PHE A 65 -90.80 95.62 35.62
C PHE A 65 -90.09 94.99 36.84
N GLU A 66 -90.82 94.64 37.90
CA GLU A 66 -90.28 93.87 39.03
C GLU A 66 -89.75 92.50 38.60
N GLN A 67 -90.47 91.80 37.73
CA GLN A 67 -90.00 90.53 37.16
C GLN A 67 -88.73 90.72 36.32
N PHE A 68 -88.66 91.78 35.53
CA PHE A 68 -87.46 92.12 34.75
C PHE A 68 -86.28 92.48 35.65
N VAL A 69 -86.48 93.29 36.70
CA VAL A 69 -85.44 93.66 37.68
C VAL A 69 -84.94 92.41 38.41
N ASN A 70 -85.86 91.56 38.91
CA ASN A 70 -85.49 90.33 39.60
C ASN A 70 -84.78 89.33 38.68
N GLN A 71 -85.22 89.21 37.43
CA GLN A 71 -84.56 88.37 36.44
C GLN A 71 -83.16 88.92 36.10
N THR A 72 -83.03 90.23 35.92
CA THR A 72 -81.74 90.87 35.61
C THR A 72 -80.75 90.70 36.76
N GLU A 73 -81.19 90.89 38.00
CA GLU A 73 -80.38 90.65 39.20
C GLU A 73 -79.98 89.18 39.32
N SER A 74 -80.92 88.25 39.14
CA SER A 74 -80.64 86.81 39.11
C SER A 74 -79.60 86.44 38.05
N THR A 75 -79.72 87.01 36.84
CA THR A 75 -78.83 86.71 35.73
C THR A 75 -77.44 87.32 35.98
N TYR A 76 -77.39 88.54 36.54
CA TYR A 76 -76.15 89.20 36.95
C TYR A 76 -75.39 88.38 38.01
N GLN A 77 -76.08 87.92 39.05
CA GLN A 77 -75.48 87.06 40.08
C GLN A 77 -74.99 85.72 39.50
N ALA A 78 -75.74 85.13 38.55
CA ALA A 78 -75.31 83.92 37.86
C ALA A 78 -74.06 84.13 37.00
N TYR A 79 -73.96 85.26 36.28
CA TYR A 79 -72.75 85.62 35.54
C TYR A 79 -71.57 85.89 36.45
N ARG A 80 -71.79 86.63 37.56
CA ARG A 80 -70.74 86.88 38.56
C ARG A 80 -70.19 85.58 39.13
N LYS A 81 -71.07 84.62 39.47
CA LYS A 81 -70.67 83.29 39.93
C LYS A 81 -69.82 82.55 38.89
N LYS A 82 -70.25 82.55 37.62
CA LYS A 82 -69.48 81.94 36.51
C LYS A 82 -68.13 82.59 36.30
N ILE A 83 -68.03 83.91 36.44
CA ILE A 83 -66.75 84.64 36.34
C ILE A 83 -65.81 84.20 37.46
N THR A 84 -66.27 84.16 38.71
CA THR A 84 -65.44 83.73 39.84
C THR A 84 -65.02 82.25 39.72
N GLU A 85 -65.92 81.37 39.28
CA GLU A 85 -65.59 79.96 39.01
C GLU A 85 -64.54 79.83 37.89
N ALA A 86 -64.65 80.64 36.83
CA ALA A 86 -63.67 80.69 35.74
C ALA A 86 -62.31 81.24 36.19
N GLU A 87 -62.30 82.28 37.03
CA GLU A 87 -61.07 82.84 37.62
C GLU A 87 -60.34 81.80 38.48
N GLU A 88 -61.05 81.06 39.34
CA GLU A 88 -60.47 79.95 40.10
C GLU A 88 -59.91 78.85 39.19
N THR A 89 -60.63 78.48 38.12
CA THR A 89 -60.11 77.45 37.19
C THR A 89 -58.88 77.90 36.45
N VAL A 90 -58.81 79.18 36.03
CA VAL A 90 -57.63 79.76 35.38
C VAL A 90 -56.45 79.79 36.34
N GLU A 91 -56.66 80.15 37.61
CA GLU A 91 -55.58 80.18 38.60
C GLU A 91 -55.03 78.77 38.90
N VAL A 92 -55.91 77.76 39.02
CA VAL A 92 -55.49 76.37 39.18
C VAL A 92 -54.72 75.88 37.96
N ALA A 93 -55.24 76.11 36.75
CA ALA A 93 -54.56 75.74 35.51
C ALA A 93 -53.19 76.42 35.36
N SER A 94 -53.07 77.70 35.75
CA SER A 94 -51.79 78.43 35.73
C SER A 94 -50.76 77.77 36.65
N LYS A 95 -51.17 77.37 37.87
CA LYS A 95 -50.28 76.68 38.82
C LYS A 95 -49.85 75.30 38.31
N GLU A 96 -50.76 74.56 37.68
CA GLU A 96 -50.45 73.26 37.06
C GLU A 96 -49.46 73.41 35.89
N ILE A 97 -49.60 74.46 35.07
CA ILE A 97 -48.67 74.76 33.97
C ILE A 97 -47.27 75.08 34.51
N GLU A 98 -47.15 75.91 35.55
CA GLU A 98 -45.86 76.23 36.17
C GLU A 98 -45.18 74.99 36.78
N ALA A 99 -45.97 74.14 37.45
CA ALA A 99 -45.49 72.87 37.98
C ALA A 99 -45.01 71.94 36.86
N ALA A 100 -45.79 71.81 35.78
CA ALA A 100 -45.42 71.00 34.62
C ALA A 100 -44.15 71.51 33.92
N GLN A 101 -44.00 72.83 33.74
CA GLN A 101 -42.78 73.43 33.18
C GLN A 101 -41.56 73.12 34.02
N THR A 102 -41.70 73.18 35.35
CA THR A 102 -40.61 72.84 36.28
C THR A 102 -40.24 71.36 36.17
N SER A 103 -41.23 70.47 36.13
CA SER A 103 -40.99 69.03 35.95
C SER A 103 -40.35 68.70 34.60
N ILE A 104 -40.75 69.36 33.51
CA ILE A 104 -40.14 69.19 32.18
C ILE A 104 -38.67 69.57 32.21
N LYS A 105 -38.32 70.71 32.84
CA LYS A 105 -36.94 71.15 32.95
C LYS A 105 -36.07 70.18 33.75
N GLN A 106 -36.60 69.66 34.87
CA GLN A 106 -35.92 68.65 35.68
C GLN A 106 -35.71 67.34 34.90
N LEU A 107 -36.70 66.93 34.11
CA LEU A 107 -36.60 65.77 33.22
C LEU A 107 -35.55 65.96 32.13
N GLU A 108 -35.49 67.14 31.53
CA GLU A 108 -34.48 67.50 30.52
C GLU A 108 -33.06 67.47 31.10
N ASP A 109 -32.86 68.07 32.28
CA ASP A 109 -31.56 68.06 32.97
C ASP A 109 -31.13 66.63 33.35
N ALA A 110 -32.06 65.83 33.88
CA ALA A 110 -31.80 64.43 34.22
C ALA A 110 -31.48 63.58 32.99
N PHE A 111 -32.21 63.79 31.88
CA PHE A 111 -31.98 63.10 30.62
C PHE A 111 -30.61 63.45 30.04
N ASN A 112 -30.25 64.74 29.98
CA ASN A 112 -28.96 65.20 29.49
C ASN A 112 -27.80 64.65 30.34
N SER A 113 -27.95 64.63 31.66
CA SER A 113 -26.97 64.02 32.57
C SER A 113 -26.77 62.53 32.28
N LYS A 114 -27.88 61.78 32.12
CA LYS A 114 -27.82 60.35 31.78
C LYS A 114 -27.24 60.08 30.40
N MET A 115 -27.47 60.95 29.43
CA MET A 115 -26.86 60.85 28.09
C MET A 115 -25.34 61.02 28.14
N VAL A 116 -24.83 61.95 28.95
CA VAL A 116 -23.38 62.14 29.13
C VAL A 116 -22.75 60.94 29.86
N GLU A 117 -23.39 60.45 30.92
CA GLU A 117 -22.94 59.26 31.64
C GLU A 117 -22.88 58.04 30.71
N TRP A 118 -23.94 57.82 29.92
CA TRP A 118 -24.00 56.74 28.94
C TRP A 118 -22.92 56.86 27.87
N ALA A 119 -22.67 58.06 27.32
CA ALA A 119 -21.64 58.28 26.32
C ALA A 119 -20.23 57.98 26.87
N ASN A 120 -19.95 58.39 28.11
CA ASN A 120 -18.69 58.11 28.79
C ASN A 120 -18.52 56.60 29.03
N GLN A 121 -19.52 55.94 29.60
CA GLN A 121 -19.48 54.51 29.87
C GLN A 121 -19.35 53.69 28.58
N SER A 122 -20.02 54.10 27.51
CA SER A 122 -19.93 53.45 26.21
C SER A 122 -18.52 53.57 25.63
N THR A 123 -17.90 54.75 25.72
CA THR A 123 -16.53 55.00 25.28
C THR A 123 -15.52 54.17 26.07
N GLU A 124 -15.64 54.16 27.40
CA GLU A 124 -14.77 53.38 28.28
C GLU A 124 -14.89 51.88 28.00
N THR A 125 -16.13 51.36 27.90
CA THR A 125 -16.38 49.95 27.57
C THR A 125 -15.79 49.58 26.21
N HIS A 126 -15.93 50.46 25.20
CA HIS A 126 -15.38 50.21 23.87
C HIS A 126 -13.85 50.17 23.88
N ASN A 127 -13.20 51.09 24.59
CA ASN A 127 -11.75 51.13 24.73
C ASN A 127 -11.22 49.91 25.49
N GLU A 128 -11.91 49.49 26.54
CA GLU A 128 -11.55 48.30 27.31
C GLU A 128 -11.71 47.02 26.46
N GLN A 129 -12.82 46.89 25.73
CA GLN A 129 -13.04 45.76 24.82
C GLN A 129 -11.98 45.70 23.71
N THR A 130 -11.62 46.85 23.13
CA THR A 130 -10.59 46.93 22.09
C THR A 130 -9.22 46.53 22.61
N THR A 131 -8.86 47.00 23.81
CA THR A 131 -7.60 46.62 24.48
C THR A 131 -7.58 45.12 24.76
N ARG A 132 -8.60 44.58 25.44
CA ARG A 132 -8.71 43.15 25.75
C ARG A 132 -8.67 42.27 24.50
N PHE A 133 -9.34 42.69 23.43
CA PHE A 133 -9.32 41.97 22.15
C PHE A 133 -7.92 41.95 21.54
N THR A 134 -7.24 43.10 21.51
CA THR A 134 -5.89 43.22 20.98
C THR A 134 -4.89 42.39 21.77
N ASP A 135 -4.95 42.46 23.10
CA ASP A 135 -4.08 41.68 23.99
C ASP A 135 -4.32 40.17 23.86
N ALA A 136 -5.59 39.75 23.77
CA ALA A 136 -5.93 38.36 23.53
C ALA A 136 -5.43 37.89 22.16
N GLN A 137 -5.49 38.73 21.13
CA GLN A 137 -5.02 38.39 19.80
C GLN A 137 -3.49 38.26 19.76
N ASN A 138 -2.78 39.17 20.42
CA ASN A 138 -1.32 39.12 20.54
C ASN A 138 -0.86 37.89 21.32
N THR A 139 -1.52 37.59 22.44
CA THR A 139 -1.24 36.39 23.25
C THR A 139 -1.46 35.12 22.43
N ARG A 140 -2.61 34.97 21.76
CA ARG A 140 -2.87 33.80 20.89
C ARG A 140 -1.84 33.65 19.78
N GLN A 141 -1.43 34.75 19.15
CA GLN A 141 -0.42 34.72 18.09
C GLN A 141 0.94 34.28 18.63
N SER A 142 1.33 34.78 19.80
CA SER A 142 2.56 34.39 20.50
C SER A 142 2.54 32.91 20.87
N ASP A 143 1.47 32.45 21.52
CA ASP A 143 1.30 31.06 21.95
C ASP A 143 1.30 30.09 20.76
N TYR A 144 0.61 30.46 19.66
CA TYR A 144 0.60 29.67 18.43
C TYR A 144 1.98 29.57 17.81
N THR A 145 2.74 30.67 17.78
CA THR A 145 4.10 30.69 17.22
C THR A 145 5.03 29.83 18.07
N ALA A 146 4.97 29.96 19.39
CA ALA A 146 5.75 29.13 20.32
C ALA A 146 5.42 27.64 20.19
N ALA A 147 4.15 27.28 20.07
CA ALA A 147 3.72 25.91 19.86
C ALA A 147 4.21 25.35 18.52
N LEU A 148 4.14 26.15 17.44
CA LEU A 148 4.67 25.75 16.13
C LEU A 148 6.18 25.53 16.17
N ASP A 149 6.93 26.39 16.86
CA ASP A 149 8.39 26.27 16.95
C ASP A 149 8.80 25.05 17.78
N LEU A 150 8.06 24.74 18.86
CA LEU A 150 8.25 23.52 19.63
C LEU A 150 8.00 22.28 18.76
N ILE A 151 6.85 22.22 18.06
CA ILE A 151 6.52 21.11 17.16
C ILE A 151 7.59 20.92 16.09
N LYS A 152 8.09 22.01 15.48
CA LYS A 152 9.16 21.94 14.47
C LYS A 152 10.47 21.42 15.07
N SER A 153 10.83 21.88 16.27
CA SER A 153 12.04 21.45 16.96
C SER A 153 11.98 19.97 17.28
N GLU A 154 10.88 19.51 17.89
CA GLU A 154 10.66 18.10 18.24
C GLU A 154 10.63 17.21 16.98
N ALA A 155 9.94 17.66 15.92
CA ALA A 155 9.90 16.93 14.66
C ALA A 155 11.29 16.80 14.03
N ASN A 156 12.10 17.87 14.03
CA ASN A 156 13.46 17.84 13.50
C ASN A 156 14.37 16.93 14.32
N GLU A 157 14.25 16.94 15.66
CA GLU A 157 15.01 16.07 16.54
C GLU A 157 14.66 14.59 16.29
N GLN A 158 13.37 14.26 16.26
CA GLN A 158 12.90 12.90 15.98
C GLN A 158 13.33 12.41 14.59
N LEU A 159 13.27 13.29 13.59
CA LEU A 159 13.65 12.98 12.22
C LEU A 159 15.17 12.78 12.09
N ASN A 160 15.97 13.51 12.85
CA ASN A 160 17.43 13.30 12.93
C ASN A 160 17.78 11.98 13.64
N ILE A 161 17.10 11.66 14.75
CA ILE A 161 17.25 10.37 15.44
C ILE A 161 16.88 9.22 14.49
N PHE A 162 15.75 9.33 13.79
CA PHE A 162 15.32 8.34 12.80
C PHE A 162 16.35 8.18 11.68
N TYR A 163 16.89 9.27 11.12
CA TYR A 163 17.94 9.17 10.11
C TYR A 163 19.21 8.50 10.61
N GLN A 164 19.64 8.80 11.85
CA GLN A 164 20.78 8.13 12.45
C GLN A 164 20.52 6.63 12.64
N ASP A 165 19.36 6.25 13.17
CA ASP A 165 19.00 4.85 13.41
C ASP A 165 18.92 4.04 12.10
N VAL A 166 18.30 4.61 11.06
CA VAL A 166 18.26 4.00 9.73
C VAL A 166 19.65 3.87 9.12
N THR A 167 20.49 4.89 9.25
CA THR A 167 21.87 4.86 8.70
C THR A 167 22.71 3.80 9.41
N VAL A 168 22.67 3.75 10.75
CA VAL A 168 23.39 2.75 11.55
C VAL A 168 22.90 1.33 11.24
N SER A 169 21.58 1.15 11.10
CA SER A 169 21.00 -0.15 10.74
C SER A 169 21.38 -0.58 9.32
N ALA A 170 21.34 0.33 8.35
CA ALA A 170 21.75 0.07 6.98
C ALA A 170 23.24 -0.29 6.89
N ASP A 171 24.11 0.42 7.61
CA ASP A 171 25.54 0.11 7.67
C ASP A 171 25.79 -1.26 8.30
N LYS A 172 25.09 -1.59 9.39
CA LYS A 172 25.19 -2.89 10.05
C LYS A 172 24.75 -4.03 9.12
N ASP A 173 23.64 -3.85 8.41
CA ASP A 173 23.13 -4.82 7.46
C ASP A 173 24.07 -4.97 6.26
N HIS A 174 24.64 -3.87 5.76
CA HIS A 174 25.63 -3.90 4.69
C HIS A 174 26.90 -4.66 5.10
N VAL A 175 27.43 -4.40 6.30
CA VAL A 175 28.60 -5.12 6.84
C VAL A 175 28.29 -6.61 7.03
N SER A 176 27.12 -6.93 7.59
CA SER A 176 26.65 -8.31 7.80
C SER A 176 26.48 -9.07 6.47
N LEU A 177 25.85 -8.44 5.47
CA LEU A 177 25.67 -9.02 4.14
C LEU A 177 27.01 -9.25 3.46
N LYS A 178 27.92 -8.27 3.49
CA LYS A 178 29.25 -8.40 2.92
C LYS A 178 30.03 -9.55 3.56
N SER A 179 30.00 -9.65 4.89
CA SER A 179 30.65 -10.75 5.61
C SER A 179 30.09 -12.13 5.20
N LYS A 180 28.76 -12.26 5.04
CA LYS A 180 28.15 -13.51 4.55
C LYS A 180 28.51 -13.81 3.11
N LEU A 181 28.60 -12.78 2.27
CA LEU A 181 28.99 -12.94 0.87
C LEU A 181 30.44 -13.43 0.76
N ASP A 182 31.35 -12.84 1.54
CA ASP A 182 32.75 -13.24 1.60
C ASP A 182 32.91 -14.69 2.12
N GLU A 183 32.10 -15.09 3.12
CA GLU A 183 32.08 -16.47 3.62
C GLU A 183 31.60 -17.47 2.55
N ILE A 184 30.50 -17.14 1.85
CA ILE A 184 29.98 -17.96 0.75
C ILE A 184 30.98 -18.05 -0.39
N GLN A 185 31.64 -16.94 -0.75
CA GLN A 185 32.65 -16.94 -1.79
C GLN A 185 33.84 -17.84 -1.40
N GLN A 186 34.35 -17.72 -0.18
CA GLN A 186 35.46 -18.54 0.29
C GLN A 186 35.08 -20.03 0.34
N ASP A 187 33.87 -20.35 0.77
CA ASP A 187 33.36 -21.73 0.79
C ASP A 187 33.18 -22.28 -0.63
N ALA A 188 32.68 -21.47 -1.57
CA ALA A 188 32.57 -21.84 -2.98
C ALA A 188 33.93 -22.12 -3.62
N GLU A 189 34.93 -21.28 -3.37
CA GLU A 189 36.31 -21.48 -3.82
C GLU A 189 36.92 -22.78 -3.24
N LYS A 190 36.72 -23.03 -1.94
CA LYS A 190 37.14 -24.28 -1.29
C LYS A 190 36.48 -25.51 -1.90
N LYS A 191 35.16 -25.47 -2.11
CA LYS A 191 34.40 -26.57 -2.73
C LYS A 191 34.82 -26.80 -4.18
N HIS A 192 35.06 -25.74 -4.94
CA HIS A 192 35.57 -25.84 -6.30
C HIS A 192 36.94 -26.52 -6.34
N GLY A 193 37.87 -26.13 -5.46
CA GLY A 193 39.17 -26.78 -5.32
C GLY A 193 39.04 -28.28 -5.00
N ARG A 194 38.16 -28.64 -4.06
CA ARG A 194 37.89 -30.05 -3.73
C ARG A 194 37.29 -30.85 -4.88
N ILE A 195 36.43 -30.23 -5.70
CA ILE A 195 35.87 -30.87 -6.90
C ILE A 195 36.97 -31.15 -7.92
N LEU A 196 37.89 -30.19 -8.14
CA LEU A 196 39.03 -30.38 -9.04
C LEU A 196 39.96 -31.50 -8.57
N GLU A 197 40.25 -31.56 -7.27
CA GLU A 197 41.03 -32.63 -6.66
C GLU A 197 40.36 -34.00 -6.82
N LEU A 198 39.06 -34.09 -6.52
CA LEU A 198 38.29 -35.31 -6.68
C LEU A 198 38.23 -35.74 -8.15
N TYR A 199 38.04 -34.81 -9.08
CA TYR A 199 38.04 -35.08 -10.51
C TYR A 199 39.39 -35.64 -10.97
N GLY A 200 40.50 -35.03 -10.53
CA GLY A 200 41.85 -35.53 -10.81
C GLY A 200 42.07 -36.95 -10.29
N LEU A 201 41.64 -37.23 -9.05
CA LEU A 201 41.78 -38.54 -8.43
C LEU A 201 40.91 -39.61 -9.14
N VAL A 202 39.64 -39.30 -9.42
CA VAL A 202 38.71 -40.24 -10.05
C VAL A 202 39.09 -40.53 -11.50
N ALA A 203 39.55 -39.54 -12.27
CA ALA A 203 40.00 -39.76 -13.64
C ALA A 203 41.21 -40.71 -13.69
N TYR A 204 42.16 -40.54 -12.76
CA TYR A 204 43.35 -41.39 -12.67
C TYR A 204 43.01 -42.82 -12.20
N ASP A 205 42.25 -42.96 -11.12
CA ASP A 205 41.90 -44.28 -10.56
C ASP A 205 40.90 -45.06 -11.45
N SER A 206 40.00 -44.37 -12.16
CA SER A 206 39.03 -45.02 -13.05
C SER A 206 39.70 -45.61 -14.30
N VAL A 207 40.58 -44.84 -14.97
CA VAL A 207 41.26 -45.31 -16.17
C VAL A 207 42.27 -46.41 -15.83
N THR A 208 43.10 -46.23 -14.79
CA THR A 208 44.08 -47.25 -14.40
C THR A 208 43.44 -48.49 -13.79
N GLY A 209 42.40 -48.33 -12.97
CA GLY A 209 41.63 -49.43 -12.38
C GLY A 209 40.93 -50.31 -13.42
N GLY A 210 40.41 -49.71 -14.50
CA GLY A 210 39.82 -50.46 -15.61
C GLY A 210 40.78 -51.43 -16.28
N TYR A 211 41.99 -50.98 -16.64
CA TYR A 211 43.00 -51.84 -17.28
C TYR A 211 43.56 -52.91 -16.33
N LYS A 212 43.71 -52.61 -15.04
CA LYS A 212 44.05 -53.63 -14.04
C LYS A 212 42.99 -54.73 -13.96
N SER A 213 41.72 -54.34 -13.91
CA SER A 213 40.60 -55.29 -13.87
C SER A 213 40.58 -56.18 -15.11
N VAL A 214 40.76 -55.60 -16.31
CA VAL A 214 40.86 -56.35 -17.56
C VAL A 214 42.03 -57.33 -17.51
N ALA A 215 43.22 -56.91 -17.07
CA ALA A 215 44.37 -57.80 -16.94
C ALA A 215 44.07 -59.00 -16.02
N ASP A 216 43.50 -58.77 -14.83
CA ASP A 216 43.19 -59.83 -13.86
C ASP A 216 42.08 -60.78 -14.36
N ILE A 217 41.16 -60.32 -15.21
CA ILE A 217 40.14 -61.17 -15.86
C ILE A 217 40.78 -62.04 -16.95
N GLU A 218 41.61 -61.44 -17.81
CA GLU A 218 42.31 -62.12 -18.90
C GLU A 218 43.28 -63.19 -18.38
N GLU A 219 44.00 -62.93 -17.28
CA GLU A 219 44.88 -63.91 -16.61
C GLU A 219 44.08 -65.15 -16.17
N ARG A 220 42.93 -64.93 -15.54
CA ARG A 220 42.05 -66.01 -15.09
C ARG A 220 41.47 -66.79 -16.27
N ALA A 221 41.10 -66.12 -17.36
CA ALA A 221 40.65 -66.78 -18.58
C ALA A 221 41.77 -67.65 -19.19
N ALA A 222 42.98 -67.10 -19.33
CA ALA A 222 44.15 -67.82 -19.85
C ALA A 222 44.46 -69.08 -19.02
N ASN A 223 44.41 -68.98 -17.69
CA ASN A 223 44.64 -70.09 -16.78
C ASN A 223 43.57 -71.19 -16.90
N ARG A 224 42.29 -70.83 -17.05
CA ARG A 224 41.21 -71.80 -17.29
C ARG A 224 41.40 -72.56 -18.60
N TRP A 225 41.72 -71.87 -19.69
CA TRP A 225 42.00 -72.51 -20.98
C TRP A 225 43.26 -73.40 -20.94
N ARG A 226 44.27 -73.01 -20.16
CA ARG A 226 45.46 -73.84 -19.93
C ARG A 226 45.11 -75.12 -19.18
N GLN A 227 44.31 -75.03 -18.12
CA GLN A 227 43.83 -76.20 -17.39
C GLN A 227 43.01 -77.12 -18.28
N PHE A 228 42.14 -76.56 -19.12
CA PHE A 228 41.36 -77.32 -20.10
C PHE A 228 42.26 -78.05 -21.12
N THR A 229 43.30 -77.37 -21.62
CA THR A 229 44.30 -77.97 -22.53
C THR A 229 45.01 -79.17 -21.87
N ILE A 230 45.47 -79.00 -20.62
CA ILE A 230 46.13 -80.06 -19.86
C ILE A 230 45.17 -81.24 -19.63
N ALA A 231 43.89 -80.97 -19.34
CA ALA A 231 42.87 -81.99 -19.17
C ALA A 231 42.61 -82.78 -20.46
N CYS A 232 42.51 -82.10 -21.62
CA CYS A 232 42.36 -82.76 -22.91
C CYS A 232 43.57 -83.65 -23.24
N ILE A 233 44.80 -83.16 -23.03
CA ILE A 233 46.02 -83.95 -23.26
C ILE A 233 46.05 -85.15 -22.29
N GLY A 234 45.75 -84.95 -21.00
CA GLY A 234 45.66 -86.04 -20.03
C GLY A 234 44.62 -87.10 -20.43
N ALA A 235 43.46 -86.66 -20.92
CA ALA A 235 42.42 -87.55 -21.43
C ALA A 235 42.88 -88.33 -22.68
N THR A 236 43.64 -87.71 -23.60
CA THR A 236 44.20 -88.44 -24.75
C THR A 236 45.17 -89.53 -24.32
N VAL A 237 46.07 -89.25 -23.37
CA VAL A 237 47.05 -90.22 -22.89
C VAL A 237 46.34 -91.35 -22.15
N LEU A 238 45.38 -91.04 -21.28
CA LEU A 238 44.60 -92.03 -20.55
C LEU A 238 43.77 -92.91 -21.50
N TRP A 239 43.16 -92.31 -22.52
CA TRP A 239 42.45 -93.06 -23.57
C TRP A 239 43.37 -94.02 -24.32
N LEU A 240 44.57 -93.58 -24.72
CA LEU A 240 45.54 -94.43 -25.40
C LEU A 240 45.99 -95.62 -24.52
N LEU A 241 46.20 -95.40 -23.22
CA LEU A 241 46.56 -96.46 -22.28
C LEU A 241 45.43 -97.48 -22.09
N ILE A 242 44.18 -97.00 -21.96
CA ILE A 242 43.00 -97.89 -21.87
C ILE A 242 42.83 -98.67 -23.17
N ALA A 243 42.99 -98.02 -24.32
CA ALA A 243 42.89 -98.68 -25.61
C ALA A 243 43.92 -99.83 -25.74
N ILE A 244 45.18 -99.59 -25.35
CA ILE A 244 46.22 -100.63 -25.37
C ILE A 244 45.93 -101.78 -24.40
N TRP A 245 45.33 -101.50 -23.23
CA TRP A 245 45.08 -102.52 -22.21
C TRP A 245 43.82 -103.34 -22.48
N LEU A 246 42.76 -102.72 -23.00
CA LEU A 246 41.47 -103.35 -23.26
C LEU A 246 41.43 -104.10 -24.60
N PHE A 247 42.06 -103.55 -25.65
CA PHE A 247 42.19 -104.18 -26.96
C PHE A 247 43.52 -104.96 -27.02
N LYS A 248 43.60 -106.11 -26.32
CA LYS A 248 44.72 -107.02 -26.52
C LYS A 248 44.73 -107.49 -27.99
N PRO A 249 45.86 -107.39 -28.71
CA PRO A 249 45.91 -107.81 -30.11
C PRO A 249 45.94 -109.34 -30.18
N ASP A 250 44.77 -109.97 -30.18
CA ASP A 250 44.65 -111.34 -30.68
C ASP A 250 44.73 -111.29 -32.21
N LEU A 251 45.86 -111.77 -32.73
CA LEU A 251 46.19 -111.80 -34.15
C LEU A 251 45.37 -112.90 -34.85
N GLU A 252 44.13 -112.61 -35.27
CA GLU A 252 43.36 -113.32 -36.34
C GLU A 252 41.93 -112.74 -36.53
N PRO A 253 41.29 -112.81 -37.72
CA PRO A 253 41.60 -112.15 -38.99
C PRO A 253 40.74 -110.88 -39.30
N GLU A 254 41.44 -109.86 -39.81
CA GLU A 254 41.14 -108.79 -40.78
C GLU A 254 39.85 -107.92 -40.77
N ARG A 255 38.68 -108.34 -40.25
CA ARG A 255 37.43 -107.55 -40.46
C ARG A 255 37.01 -106.60 -39.33
N LEU A 256 37.43 -106.83 -38.09
CA LEU A 256 37.06 -105.97 -36.94
C LEU A 256 38.13 -104.89 -36.61
N PHE A 257 39.38 -105.14 -37.00
CA PHE A 257 40.55 -104.33 -36.63
C PHE A 257 40.49 -102.89 -37.15
N TRP A 258 40.06 -102.68 -38.41
CA TRP A 258 40.01 -101.35 -39.01
C TRP A 258 38.95 -100.44 -38.38
N SER A 259 37.80 -100.99 -37.98
CA SER A 259 36.72 -100.20 -37.36
C SER A 259 37.12 -99.63 -35.99
N GLU A 260 37.87 -100.40 -35.21
CA GLU A 260 38.35 -99.99 -33.88
C GLU A 260 39.46 -98.94 -33.96
N ILE A 261 40.37 -99.08 -34.95
CA ILE A 261 41.41 -98.08 -35.22
C ILE A 261 40.80 -96.75 -35.66
N PHE A 262 39.82 -96.74 -36.57
CA PHE A 262 39.19 -95.50 -37.01
C PHE A 262 38.43 -94.78 -35.89
N LYS A 263 37.79 -95.52 -34.97
CA LYS A 263 37.13 -94.94 -33.80
C LYS A 263 38.15 -94.33 -32.82
N GLY A 264 39.23 -95.04 -32.54
CA GLY A 264 40.33 -94.54 -31.70
C GLY A 264 41.00 -93.31 -32.29
N LEU A 265 41.28 -93.33 -33.61
CA LEU A 265 41.90 -92.24 -34.34
C LEU A 265 41.00 -90.99 -34.44
N SER A 266 39.69 -91.18 -34.65
CA SER A 266 38.75 -90.05 -34.69
C SER A 266 38.62 -89.37 -33.33
N LEU A 267 38.62 -90.14 -32.22
CA LEU A 267 38.53 -89.58 -30.88
C LEU A 267 39.82 -88.88 -30.47
N THR A 268 40.99 -89.43 -30.78
CA THR A 268 42.28 -88.77 -30.53
C THR A 268 42.44 -87.52 -31.38
N ALA A 269 42.05 -87.54 -32.66
CA ALA A 269 42.06 -86.36 -33.52
C ALA A 269 41.17 -85.23 -32.97
N LEU A 270 39.97 -85.56 -32.48
CA LEU A 270 39.07 -84.59 -31.85
C LEU A 270 39.67 -84.00 -30.57
N LEU A 271 40.22 -84.85 -29.69
CA LEU A 271 40.81 -84.40 -28.42
C LEU A 271 42.09 -83.57 -28.63
N ILE A 272 42.93 -83.91 -29.62
CA ILE A 272 44.11 -83.11 -29.98
C ILE A 272 43.67 -81.78 -30.60
N SER A 273 42.70 -81.79 -31.52
CA SER A 273 42.19 -80.55 -32.14
C SER A 273 41.59 -79.59 -31.11
N THR A 274 40.86 -80.11 -30.13
CA THR A 274 40.29 -79.32 -29.02
C THR A 274 41.36 -78.81 -28.07
N ALA A 275 42.40 -79.60 -27.77
CA ALA A 275 43.55 -79.17 -27.00
C ALA A 275 44.33 -78.04 -27.69
N VAL A 276 44.56 -78.14 -29.01
CA VAL A 276 45.23 -77.10 -29.81
C VAL A 276 44.43 -75.80 -29.80
N TYR A 277 43.11 -75.87 -30.00
CA TYR A 277 42.24 -74.71 -29.95
C TYR A 277 42.25 -74.03 -28.57
N ALA A 278 42.14 -74.82 -27.50
CA ALA A 278 42.19 -74.32 -26.13
C ALA A 278 43.54 -73.68 -25.78
N SER A 279 44.65 -74.25 -26.25
CA SER A 279 45.99 -73.69 -26.07
C SER A 279 46.14 -72.34 -26.77
N LYS A 280 45.58 -72.22 -27.98
CA LYS A 280 45.54 -70.95 -28.73
C LYS A 280 44.74 -69.89 -27.99
N GLN A 281 43.54 -70.24 -27.51
CA GLN A 281 42.72 -69.31 -26.72
C GLN A 281 43.41 -68.89 -25.43
N SER A 282 44.08 -69.81 -24.73
CA SER A 282 44.91 -69.48 -23.57
C SER A 282 46.00 -68.46 -23.89
N THR A 283 46.67 -68.62 -25.04
CA THR A 283 47.73 -67.71 -25.51
C THR A 283 47.19 -66.32 -25.84
N LEU A 284 46.03 -66.24 -26.52
CA LEU A 284 45.38 -64.96 -26.84
C LEU A 284 45.03 -64.17 -25.58
N HIS A 285 44.38 -64.82 -24.61
CA HIS A 285 44.05 -64.19 -23.33
C HIS A 285 45.31 -63.70 -22.59
N ARG A 286 46.41 -64.46 -22.66
CA ARG A 286 47.68 -64.08 -22.02
C ARG A 286 48.40 -62.92 -22.71
N LEU A 287 48.22 -62.76 -24.02
CA LEU A 287 48.69 -61.58 -24.74
C LEU A 287 47.87 -60.34 -24.35
N ASN A 288 46.54 -60.47 -24.26
CA ASN A 288 45.66 -59.39 -23.83
C ASN A 288 45.93 -58.98 -22.37
N GLU A 289 46.13 -59.95 -21.48
CA GLU A 289 46.57 -59.74 -20.09
C GLU A 289 47.86 -58.91 -20.06
N ARG A 290 48.91 -59.36 -20.75
CA ARG A 290 50.21 -58.67 -20.79
C ARG A 290 50.06 -57.24 -21.27
N ARG A 291 49.28 -56.99 -22.32
CA ARG A 291 49.04 -55.64 -22.84
C ARG A 291 48.35 -54.76 -21.80
N ALA A 292 47.24 -55.23 -21.24
CA ALA A 292 46.49 -54.49 -20.24
C ALA A 292 47.33 -54.23 -18.96
N ARG A 293 48.13 -55.22 -18.54
CA ARG A 293 49.04 -55.11 -17.39
C ARG A 293 50.20 -54.15 -17.65
N SER A 294 50.83 -54.24 -18.83
CA SER A 294 51.89 -53.33 -19.24
C SER A 294 51.39 -51.90 -19.35
N PHE A 295 50.18 -51.70 -19.87
CA PHE A 295 49.53 -50.40 -19.91
C PHE A 295 49.30 -49.84 -18.51
N PHE A 296 48.67 -50.64 -17.63
CA PHE A 296 48.43 -50.28 -16.24
C PHE A 296 49.72 -49.86 -15.52
N LEU A 297 50.78 -50.66 -15.64
CA LEU A 297 52.08 -50.37 -15.00
C LEU A 297 52.75 -49.13 -15.60
N GLN A 298 52.68 -48.94 -16.92
CA GLN A 298 53.27 -47.78 -17.58
C GLN A 298 52.58 -46.49 -17.13
N VAL A 299 51.25 -46.46 -17.09
CA VAL A 299 50.50 -45.29 -16.63
C VAL A 299 50.73 -45.04 -15.14
N GLN A 300 50.72 -46.09 -14.32
CA GLN A 300 50.92 -45.97 -12.87
C GLN A 300 52.33 -45.51 -12.49
N ALA A 301 53.36 -45.98 -13.20
CA ALA A 301 54.75 -45.64 -12.93
C ALA A 301 55.18 -44.30 -13.56
N PHE A 302 54.37 -43.74 -14.48
CA PHE A 302 54.75 -42.55 -15.23
C PHE A 302 54.87 -41.31 -14.36
N ASP A 303 53.84 -40.99 -13.55
CA ASP A 303 53.85 -39.78 -12.70
C ASP A 303 54.98 -39.79 -11.66
N PRO A 304 55.28 -40.89 -10.94
CA PRO A 304 56.44 -40.99 -10.07
C PRO A 304 57.78 -40.83 -10.80
N PHE A 305 57.88 -41.25 -12.07
CA PHE A 305 59.13 -41.17 -12.83
C PHE A 305 59.46 -39.74 -13.29
N ILE A 306 58.44 -38.90 -13.48
CA ILE A 306 58.61 -37.52 -13.94
C ILE A 306 58.50 -36.49 -12.82
N SER A 307 58.25 -36.89 -11.57
CA SER A 307 57.97 -35.99 -10.44
C SER A 307 59.06 -34.94 -10.20
N ASP A 308 60.31 -35.32 -10.41
CA ASP A 308 61.50 -34.51 -10.08
C ASP A 308 61.96 -33.62 -11.25
N LEU A 309 61.26 -33.68 -12.39
CA LEU A 309 61.59 -32.88 -13.56
C LEU A 309 60.97 -31.47 -13.49
N PRO A 310 61.59 -30.47 -14.16
CA PRO A 310 60.98 -29.18 -14.44
C PRO A 310 59.62 -29.30 -15.16
N GLU A 311 58.71 -28.36 -14.90
CA GLU A 311 57.30 -28.44 -15.34
C GLU A 311 57.14 -28.44 -16.87
N ASP A 312 57.98 -27.68 -17.57
CA ASP A 312 58.08 -27.65 -19.02
C ASP A 312 58.42 -29.04 -19.61
N LYS A 313 59.35 -29.77 -18.98
CA LYS A 313 59.73 -31.12 -19.40
C LYS A 313 58.68 -32.17 -19.07
N LYS A 314 57.95 -32.01 -17.96
CA LYS A 314 56.82 -32.87 -17.59
C LYS A 314 55.70 -32.82 -18.63
N VAL A 315 55.33 -31.61 -19.06
CA VAL A 315 54.28 -31.39 -20.07
C VAL A 315 54.69 -32.02 -21.41
N ALA A 316 55.92 -31.79 -21.87
CA ALA A 316 56.42 -32.38 -23.11
C ALA A 316 56.41 -33.92 -23.09
N LEU A 317 56.82 -34.54 -21.97
CA LEU A 317 56.78 -36.00 -21.81
C LEU A 317 55.35 -36.55 -21.76
N LYS A 318 54.42 -35.84 -21.11
CA LYS A 318 52.99 -36.19 -21.08
C LYS A 318 52.38 -36.17 -22.47
N GLU A 319 52.72 -35.20 -23.30
CA GLU A 319 52.27 -35.11 -24.69
C GLU A 319 52.76 -36.29 -25.53
N ILE A 320 54.06 -36.62 -25.45
CA ILE A 320 54.66 -37.76 -26.16
C ILE A 320 54.01 -39.08 -25.73
N LEU A 321 53.83 -39.28 -24.42
CA LEU A 321 53.21 -40.49 -23.89
C LEU A 321 51.74 -40.61 -24.33
N SER A 322 50.98 -39.52 -24.25
CA SER A 322 49.58 -39.47 -24.68
C SER A 322 49.46 -39.84 -26.17
N GLY A 323 50.32 -39.27 -27.02
CA GLY A 323 50.38 -39.62 -28.44
C GLY A 323 50.70 -41.10 -28.69
N LYS A 324 51.63 -41.68 -27.92
CA LYS A 324 51.98 -43.11 -28.03
C LYS A 324 50.87 -44.05 -27.55
N ILE A 325 50.16 -43.68 -26.48
CA ILE A 325 49.12 -44.48 -25.85
C ILE A 325 47.81 -44.45 -26.64
N PHE A 326 47.37 -43.26 -27.05
CA PHE A 326 46.05 -43.06 -27.66
C PHE A 326 46.10 -42.90 -29.19
N GLY A 327 47.27 -42.68 -29.78
CA GLY A 327 47.45 -42.42 -31.21
C GLY A 327 47.42 -43.64 -32.14
N GLY A 328 47.04 -44.82 -31.64
CA GLY A 328 46.82 -46.01 -32.47
C GLY A 328 48.09 -46.56 -33.12
N VAL A 329 48.89 -47.33 -32.36
CA VAL A 329 49.87 -48.22 -32.98
C VAL A 329 49.10 -49.41 -33.55
N ASP A 330 49.03 -49.48 -34.87
CA ASP A 330 48.27 -50.50 -35.62
C ASP A 330 48.70 -51.91 -35.18
N PHE A 331 47.77 -52.67 -34.60
CA PHE A 331 48.03 -53.99 -34.00
C PHE A 331 48.19 -55.12 -35.04
N SER A 332 48.53 -54.78 -36.28
CA SER A 332 48.63 -55.70 -37.41
C SER A 332 49.84 -56.63 -37.34
N ASP A 333 50.93 -56.22 -36.68
CA ASP A 333 52.21 -56.95 -36.75
C ASP A 333 52.29 -58.18 -35.84
N GLU A 334 51.65 -58.16 -34.66
CA GLU A 334 51.57 -59.34 -33.78
C GLU A 334 50.44 -60.30 -34.18
N ASN A 335 49.34 -59.81 -34.75
CA ASN A 335 48.33 -60.70 -35.33
C ASN A 335 48.91 -61.48 -36.52
N LYS A 336 49.87 -60.87 -37.25
CA LYS A 336 50.69 -61.54 -38.26
C LYS A 336 51.55 -62.65 -37.68
N SER A 337 52.18 -62.46 -36.52
CA SER A 337 53.05 -63.48 -35.91
C SER A 337 52.27 -64.71 -35.44
N ILE A 338 51.06 -64.51 -34.92
CA ILE A 338 50.12 -65.60 -34.59
C ILE A 338 49.67 -66.30 -35.88
N ALA A 339 49.29 -65.55 -36.91
CA ALA A 339 48.88 -66.10 -38.21
C ALA A 339 50.01 -66.87 -38.92
N THR A 340 51.27 -66.43 -38.83
CA THR A 340 52.41 -67.19 -39.40
C THR A 340 52.69 -68.48 -38.62
N SER A 341 52.48 -68.49 -37.30
CA SER A 341 52.61 -69.71 -36.49
C SER A 341 51.51 -70.76 -36.77
N GLU A 342 50.34 -70.34 -37.28
CA GLU A 342 49.24 -71.25 -37.67
C GLU A 342 49.64 -72.17 -38.83
N TYR A 343 50.44 -71.69 -39.78
CA TYR A 343 50.81 -72.46 -40.96
C TYR A 343 51.97 -73.43 -40.69
N GLU A 344 52.94 -73.08 -39.85
CA GLU A 344 54.07 -73.97 -39.55
C GLU A 344 53.66 -75.20 -38.74
N GLY A 345 52.80 -75.04 -37.73
CA GLY A 345 52.34 -76.17 -36.90
C GLY A 345 51.50 -77.18 -37.69
N MET A 346 50.64 -76.69 -38.58
CA MET A 346 49.79 -77.54 -39.43
C MET A 346 50.60 -78.22 -40.53
N ASN A 347 51.58 -77.53 -41.13
CA ASN A 347 52.48 -78.12 -42.11
C ASN A 347 53.37 -79.22 -41.50
N ASN A 348 53.85 -79.01 -40.27
CA ASN A 348 54.64 -80.03 -39.56
C ASN A 348 53.79 -81.26 -39.17
N ALA A 349 52.51 -81.06 -38.79
CA ALA A 349 51.60 -82.17 -38.51
C ALA A 349 51.25 -82.96 -39.79
N ILE A 350 51.01 -82.27 -40.91
CA ILE A 350 50.77 -82.89 -42.22
C ILE A 350 52.02 -83.64 -42.71
N ASP A 351 53.22 -83.08 -42.53
CA ASP A 351 54.48 -83.75 -42.85
C ASP A 351 54.69 -85.03 -42.03
N LEU A 352 54.40 -85.00 -40.72
CA LEU A 352 54.47 -86.18 -39.86
C LEU A 352 53.45 -87.26 -40.26
N LEU A 353 52.22 -86.87 -40.60
CA LEU A 353 51.21 -87.80 -41.12
C LEU A 353 51.63 -88.40 -42.47
N SER A 354 52.24 -87.61 -43.36
CA SER A 354 52.74 -88.08 -44.64
C SER A 354 53.91 -89.07 -44.49
N LYS A 355 54.79 -88.84 -43.52
CA LYS A 355 55.90 -89.76 -43.17
C LYS A 355 55.39 -91.07 -42.57
N LEU A 356 54.35 -91.03 -41.73
CA LEU A 356 53.70 -92.24 -41.20
C LEU A 356 53.01 -93.06 -42.31
N GLN A 357 52.40 -92.39 -43.29
CA GLN A 357 51.79 -93.05 -44.45
C GLN A 357 52.84 -93.73 -45.36
N GLN A 358 54.02 -93.12 -45.53
CA GLN A 358 55.13 -93.74 -46.28
C GLN A 358 55.72 -94.96 -45.56
N LEU A 359 55.72 -94.97 -44.22
CA LEU A 359 56.19 -96.12 -43.43
C LEU A 359 55.23 -97.31 -43.44
N THR A 360 53.95 -97.10 -43.77
CA THR A 360 52.93 -98.16 -43.83
C THR A 360 52.76 -98.78 -45.22
N GLN A 361 53.37 -98.22 -46.27
CA GLN A 361 53.36 -98.74 -47.65
C GLN A 361 54.60 -99.58 -48.02
N LYS A 362 55.44 -99.96 -47.04
CA LYS A 362 56.68 -100.71 -47.27
C LYS A 362 56.66 -102.08 -46.64
#